data_AF-A0A1A8LNN6-F1
#
_entry.id   AF-A0A1A8LNN6-F1
#
_cell.length_a   1.000
_cell.length_b   1.000
_cell.length_c   1.000
_cell.angle_alpha   90.00
_cell.angle_beta   90.00
_cell.angle_gamma   90.00
#
_symmetry.space_group_name_H-M   'P 1'
#
loop_
_entity.id
_entity.type
_entity.pdbx_description
1 polymer ?
#
loop_
_entity_poly.entity_id
_entity_poly.type
_entity_poly.pdbx_seq_one_letter_code
_entity_poly.pdbx_strand_id
1 'polypeptide(L)'
;MSRFVAFVLLFSFGVVIHLSHGVEVNVTKEGKLCLYANLMLNFSVSYEVAGNKNQTVVIELPANATSNSSTCDEKSPTLTLGFGAGNSWSVSFTSDMKSYHVDTVTFTYNLSDSTFFKNALSNDTVTVSPKANFNPVPLNTSYSCNSEYQITAPQVNMTLWKVLLQAFITNGNRSENYTSCPADTPTPTPTPSVTNTTTPAPVTNTTTPAPVTNTTTPAPVTNTTTPAPVTNTTTPAPV
;
A
#
# COMPACT_ATOMS: atom_id res chain seq x y z
N MET A 1 -68.35 -14.70 -18.35
CA MET A 1 -67.06 -15.36 -18.10
C MET A 1 -65.98 -14.48 -18.71
N SER A 2 -65.24 -13.72 -17.90
CA SER A 2 -64.11 -12.91 -18.38
C SER A 2 -62.90 -13.28 -17.54
N ARG A 3 -61.84 -13.77 -18.19
CA ARG A 3 -60.59 -14.17 -17.54
C ARG A 3 -59.52 -13.14 -17.88
N PHE A 4 -59.17 -12.32 -16.90
CA PHE A 4 -58.00 -11.46 -16.96
C PHE A 4 -56.76 -12.30 -16.66
N VAL A 5 -55.85 -12.38 -17.64
CA VAL A 5 -54.52 -12.98 -17.47
C VAL A 5 -53.57 -11.85 -17.08
N ALA A 6 -53.09 -11.88 -15.85
CA ALA A 6 -52.06 -10.97 -15.36
C ALA A 6 -50.69 -11.46 -15.83
N PHE A 7 -50.03 -10.72 -16.71
CA PHE A 7 -48.64 -10.94 -17.07
C PHE A 7 -47.74 -10.30 -16.00
N VAL A 8 -47.11 -11.14 -15.18
CA VAL A 8 -46.05 -10.71 -14.25
C VAL A 8 -44.75 -10.63 -15.04
N LEU A 9 -44.33 -9.42 -15.38
CA LEU A 9 -43.00 -9.15 -15.96
C LEU A 9 -41.97 -9.12 -14.84
N LEU A 10 -41.21 -10.21 -14.71
CA LEU A 10 -40.01 -10.28 -13.88
C LEU A 10 -38.86 -9.57 -14.60
N PHE A 11 -38.57 -8.33 -14.20
CA PHE A 11 -37.32 -7.66 -14.56
C PHE A 11 -36.17 -8.30 -13.79
N SER A 12 -35.48 -9.25 -14.42
CA SER A 12 -34.18 -9.72 -13.97
C SER A 12 -33.17 -8.60 -14.16
N PHE A 13 -32.89 -7.84 -13.09
CA PHE A 13 -31.69 -7.02 -13.02
C PHE A 13 -30.48 -7.95 -13.02
N GLY A 14 -29.94 -8.21 -14.21
CA GLY A 14 -28.63 -8.83 -14.36
C GLY A 14 -27.61 -7.92 -13.71
N VAL A 15 -27.09 -8.30 -12.56
CA VAL A 15 -25.87 -7.69 -12.00
C VAL A 15 -24.76 -8.05 -12.98
N VAL A 16 -24.39 -7.11 -13.85
CA VAL A 16 -23.18 -7.24 -14.66
C VAL A 16 -22.03 -7.09 -13.69
N ILE A 17 -21.49 -8.22 -13.24
CA ILE A 17 -20.25 -8.26 -12.46
C ILE A 17 -19.15 -7.91 -13.46
N HIS A 18 -18.82 -6.63 -13.59
CA HIS A 18 -17.60 -6.21 -14.27
C HIS A 18 -16.42 -6.71 -13.43
N LEU A 19 -15.84 -7.84 -13.83
CA LEU A 19 -14.52 -8.25 -13.36
C LEU A 19 -13.55 -7.13 -13.74
N SER A 20 -13.05 -6.38 -12.77
CA SER A 20 -12.06 -5.32 -13.03
C SER A 20 -10.73 -6.00 -13.40
N HIS A 21 -10.54 -6.22 -14.69
CA HIS A 21 -9.25 -6.59 -15.26
C HIS A 21 -8.36 -5.34 -15.30
N GLY A 22 -7.05 -5.51 -15.08
CA GLY A 22 -6.08 -4.43 -15.20
C GLY A 22 -6.04 -3.86 -16.63
N VAL A 23 -5.54 -2.64 -16.77
CA VAL A 23 -5.33 -2.01 -18.08
C VAL A 23 -4.02 -2.53 -18.64
N GLU A 24 -4.11 -3.34 -19.70
CA GLU A 24 -2.96 -3.87 -20.43
C GLU A 24 -2.65 -3.01 -21.66
N VAL A 25 -1.38 -2.64 -21.80
CA VAL A 25 -0.90 -1.67 -22.79
C VAL A 25 0.41 -2.16 -23.40
N ASN A 26 0.42 -2.15 -24.73
CA ASN A 26 1.59 -2.45 -25.55
C ASN A 26 2.00 -1.19 -26.32
N VAL A 27 3.15 -0.62 -25.99
CA VAL A 27 3.71 0.52 -26.73
C VAL A 27 4.72 -0.01 -27.74
N THR A 28 4.49 0.31 -29.02
CA THR A 28 5.30 -0.20 -30.13
C THR A 28 5.90 0.93 -30.95
N LYS A 29 7.12 0.75 -31.44
CA LYS A 29 7.75 1.59 -32.46
C LYS A 29 8.19 0.69 -33.61
N GLU A 30 7.79 1.06 -34.83
CA GLU A 30 8.09 0.27 -36.05
C GLU A 30 7.66 -1.20 -35.94
N GLY A 31 6.51 -1.45 -35.30
CA GLY A 31 5.97 -2.80 -35.11
C GLY A 31 6.65 -3.64 -34.04
N LYS A 32 7.65 -3.12 -33.32
CA LYS A 32 8.33 -3.80 -32.22
C LYS A 32 7.87 -3.23 -30.87
N LEU A 33 7.56 -4.10 -29.92
CA LEU A 33 7.27 -3.72 -28.54
C LEU A 33 8.51 -3.09 -27.90
N CYS A 34 8.33 -1.93 -27.28
CA CYS A 34 9.39 -1.20 -26.59
C CYS A 34 9.10 -1.03 -25.08
N LEU A 35 7.82 -1.02 -24.73
CA LEU A 35 7.32 -0.84 -23.38
C LEU A 35 6.02 -1.60 -23.23
N TYR A 36 5.92 -2.39 -22.16
CA TYR A 36 4.74 -3.15 -21.78
C TYR A 36 4.28 -2.71 -20.39
N ALA A 37 2.97 -2.63 -20.18
CA ALA A 37 2.40 -2.47 -18.86
C ALA A 37 1.06 -3.19 -18.73
N ASN A 38 0.82 -3.80 -17.58
CA ASN A 38 -0.48 -4.24 -17.11
C ASN A 38 -0.61 -3.80 -15.66
N LEU A 39 -1.56 -2.94 -15.34
CA LEU A 39 -1.68 -2.39 -14.00
C LEU A 39 -3.13 -2.05 -13.64
N MET A 40 -3.38 -1.99 -12.34
CA MET A 40 -4.53 -1.30 -11.77
C MET A 40 -4.06 -0.02 -11.10
N LEU A 41 -4.85 1.04 -11.26
CA LEU A 41 -4.54 2.36 -10.74
C LEU A 41 -5.83 3.09 -10.38
N ASN A 42 -5.83 3.73 -9.22
CA ASN A 42 -6.86 4.69 -8.83
C ASN A 42 -6.23 6.04 -8.48
N PHE A 43 -7.06 7.07 -8.59
CA PHE A 43 -6.74 8.45 -8.22
C PHE A 43 -7.78 8.91 -7.22
N SER A 44 -7.37 9.44 -6.08
CA SER A 44 -8.20 10.17 -5.15
C SER A 44 -7.83 11.64 -5.24
N VAL A 45 -8.76 12.48 -5.69
CA VAL A 45 -8.53 13.91 -5.95
C VAL A 45 -9.49 14.73 -5.12
N SER A 46 -8.96 15.63 -4.29
CA SER A 46 -9.73 16.63 -3.56
C SER A 46 -9.78 17.94 -4.34
N TYR A 47 -10.98 18.48 -4.55
CA TYR A 47 -11.21 19.69 -5.35
C TYR A 47 -12.30 20.57 -4.74
N GLU A 48 -12.29 21.86 -5.09
CA GLU A 48 -13.19 22.85 -4.51
C GLU A 48 -14.58 22.84 -5.17
N VAL A 49 -15.62 22.96 -4.35
CA VAL A 49 -17.02 23.09 -4.74
C VAL A 49 -17.66 24.28 -4.01
N ALA A 50 -18.85 24.70 -4.47
CA ALA A 50 -19.55 25.86 -3.91
C ALA A 50 -19.73 25.79 -2.38
N GLY A 51 -19.67 26.97 -1.74
CA GLY A 51 -19.84 27.10 -0.29
C GLY A 51 -18.58 26.88 0.53
N ASN A 52 -17.39 27.12 -0.06
CA ASN A 52 -16.07 26.96 0.58
C ASN A 52 -15.85 25.54 1.12
N LYS A 53 -16.25 24.53 0.35
CA LYS A 53 -16.11 23.13 0.70
C LYS A 53 -15.23 22.43 -0.32
N ASN A 54 -14.58 21.36 0.11
CA ASN A 54 -13.88 20.44 -0.78
C ASN A 54 -14.67 19.15 -0.90
N GLN A 55 -14.66 18.60 -2.11
CA GLN A 55 -15.17 17.28 -2.42
C GLN A 55 -14.00 16.39 -2.85
N THR A 56 -14.08 15.10 -2.56
CA THR A 56 -13.10 14.12 -3.02
C THR A 56 -13.77 13.16 -3.98
N VAL A 57 -13.15 12.94 -5.14
CA VAL A 57 -13.54 11.91 -6.11
C VAL A 57 -12.50 10.81 -6.14
N VAL A 58 -12.95 9.56 -6.26
CA VAL A 58 -12.11 8.42 -6.58
C VAL A 58 -12.35 8.05 -8.04
N ILE A 59 -11.29 8.05 -8.83
CA ILE A 59 -11.30 7.72 -10.25
C ILE A 59 -10.50 6.43 -10.41
N GLU A 60 -11.17 5.36 -10.81
CA GLU A 60 -10.49 4.14 -11.24
C GLU A 60 -10.03 4.32 -12.69
N LEU A 61 -8.81 3.88 -13.00
CA LEU A 61 -8.29 3.94 -14.36
C LEU A 61 -9.22 3.14 -15.29
N PRO A 62 -9.88 3.78 -16.27
CA PRO A 62 -10.85 3.10 -17.11
C PRO A 62 -10.19 2.08 -18.04
N ALA A 63 -10.88 0.96 -18.33
CA ALA A 63 -10.41 -0.06 -19.27
C ALA A 63 -10.20 0.46 -20.70
N ASN A 64 -10.84 1.57 -21.08
CA ASN A 64 -10.67 2.23 -22.36
C ASN A 64 -9.60 3.33 -22.35
N ALA A 65 -8.73 3.39 -21.34
CA ALA A 65 -7.57 4.28 -21.35
C ALA A 65 -6.69 4.01 -22.58
N THR A 66 -6.15 5.07 -23.15
CA THR A 66 -5.38 5.03 -24.41
C THR A 66 -3.92 5.33 -24.17
N SER A 67 -3.04 4.72 -24.95
CA SER A 67 -1.59 4.89 -24.84
C SER A 67 -0.97 5.74 -25.95
N ASN A 68 -1.78 6.52 -26.67
CA ASN A 68 -1.39 7.19 -27.92
C ASN A 68 -0.24 8.20 -27.74
N SER A 69 -0.12 8.78 -26.55
CA SER A 69 0.96 9.73 -26.21
C SER A 69 2.20 9.06 -25.63
N SER A 70 2.23 7.73 -25.53
CA SER A 70 3.40 6.98 -25.07
C SER A 70 4.51 7.00 -26.11
N THR A 71 5.76 6.90 -25.67
CA THR A 71 6.94 6.96 -26.54
C THR A 71 7.92 5.83 -26.25
N CYS A 72 8.60 5.39 -27.32
CA CYS A 72 9.72 4.45 -27.27
C CYS A 72 11.06 5.19 -27.43
N ASP A 73 11.22 6.34 -26.76
CA ASP A 73 12.51 7.05 -26.79
C ASP A 73 13.63 6.15 -26.23
N GLU A 74 14.81 6.21 -26.84
CA GLU A 74 15.93 5.31 -26.50
C GLU A 74 16.50 5.60 -25.10
N LYS A 75 16.41 6.84 -24.62
CA LYS A 75 16.95 7.27 -23.33
C LYS A 75 15.86 7.45 -22.29
N SER A 76 14.67 7.87 -22.71
CA SER A 76 13.55 8.20 -21.84
C SER A 76 12.20 7.72 -22.38
N PRO A 77 11.99 6.41 -22.54
CA PRO A 77 10.70 5.89 -22.96
C PRO A 77 9.64 6.29 -21.91
N THR A 78 8.44 6.59 -22.38
CA THR A 78 7.38 7.13 -21.55
C THR A 78 6.09 6.36 -21.80
N LEU A 79 5.46 5.89 -20.74
CA LEU A 79 4.09 5.37 -20.80
C LEU A 79 3.15 6.50 -20.39
N THR A 80 2.22 6.87 -21.28
CA THR A 80 1.17 7.85 -20.99
C THR A 80 -0.19 7.24 -21.27
N LEU A 81 -1.02 7.16 -20.23
CA LEU A 81 -2.40 6.66 -20.27
C LEU A 81 -3.36 7.84 -20.23
N GLY A 82 -3.99 8.15 -21.36
CA GLY A 82 -5.04 9.17 -21.47
C GLY A 82 -6.43 8.58 -21.26
N PHE A 83 -7.28 9.26 -20.49
CA PHE A 83 -8.65 8.82 -20.20
C PHE A 83 -9.59 10.00 -19.89
N GLY A 84 -10.90 9.77 -20.03
CA GLY A 84 -11.92 10.81 -19.86
C GLY A 84 -11.66 12.03 -20.75
N ALA A 85 -12.15 13.19 -20.31
CA ALA A 85 -11.98 14.44 -21.04
C ALA A 85 -10.71 15.17 -20.59
N GLY A 86 -9.56 14.76 -21.11
CA GLY A 86 -8.28 15.46 -20.92
C GLY A 86 -7.52 15.09 -19.65
N ASN A 87 -7.84 13.95 -19.02
CA ASN A 87 -7.04 13.41 -17.92
C ASN A 87 -5.97 12.46 -18.48
N SER A 88 -4.81 12.42 -17.82
CA SER A 88 -3.75 11.48 -18.17
C SER A 88 -2.87 11.14 -16.98
N TRP A 89 -2.35 9.93 -16.96
CA TRP A 89 -1.29 9.51 -16.06
C TRP A 89 -0.07 9.08 -16.89
N SER A 90 1.11 9.51 -16.49
CA SER A 90 2.34 9.29 -17.22
C SER A 90 3.47 8.85 -16.30
N VAL A 91 4.30 7.94 -16.80
CA VAL A 91 5.54 7.52 -16.16
C VAL A 91 6.67 7.49 -17.18
N SER A 92 7.77 8.19 -16.90
CA SER A 92 9.01 8.13 -17.68
C SER A 92 10.00 7.20 -17.02
N PHE A 93 10.86 6.60 -17.83
CA PHE A 93 11.93 5.72 -17.36
C PHE A 93 13.28 6.22 -17.83
N THR A 94 14.31 5.94 -17.05
CA THR A 94 15.72 6.18 -17.42
C THR A 94 16.51 4.91 -17.14
N SER A 95 17.68 4.77 -17.75
CA SER A 95 18.55 3.61 -17.56
C SER A 95 19.99 4.02 -17.28
N ASP A 96 20.66 3.24 -16.43
CA ASP A 96 22.10 3.32 -16.15
C ASP A 96 22.90 2.23 -16.91
N MET A 97 22.31 1.64 -17.95
CA MET A 97 22.82 0.50 -18.74
C MET A 97 22.87 -0.85 -18.00
N LYS A 98 22.58 -0.91 -16.70
CA LYS A 98 22.45 -2.17 -15.95
C LYS A 98 21.02 -2.43 -15.50
N SER A 99 20.33 -1.36 -15.15
CA SER A 99 18.98 -1.30 -14.67
C SER A 99 18.23 -0.14 -15.32
N TYR A 100 16.91 -0.19 -15.25
CA TYR A 100 16.06 0.94 -15.51
C TYR A 100 15.30 1.33 -14.24
N HIS A 101 14.96 2.60 -14.11
CA HIS A 101 14.19 3.11 -13.00
C HIS A 101 13.11 4.08 -13.50
N VAL A 102 12.09 4.26 -12.68
CA VAL A 102 11.13 5.35 -12.87
C VAL A 102 11.85 6.66 -12.61
N ASP A 103 11.73 7.59 -13.55
CA ASP A 103 12.29 8.93 -13.45
C ASP A 103 11.22 9.91 -12.96
N THR A 104 10.17 10.10 -13.74
CA THR A 104 9.08 11.03 -13.43
C THR A 104 7.74 10.31 -13.46
N VAL A 105 6.92 10.54 -12.43
CA VAL A 105 5.49 10.24 -12.45
C VAL A 105 4.73 11.54 -12.56
N THR A 106 3.78 11.62 -13.49
CA THR A 106 2.94 12.80 -13.70
C THR A 106 1.48 12.39 -13.79
N PHE A 107 0.62 13.10 -13.07
CA PHE A 107 -0.81 12.99 -13.21
C PHE A 107 -1.39 14.34 -13.60
N THR A 108 -2.16 14.35 -14.69
CA THR A 108 -2.89 15.52 -15.17
C THR A 108 -4.38 15.23 -15.11
N TYR A 109 -5.15 16.11 -14.49
CA TYR A 109 -6.60 15.99 -14.41
C TYR A 109 -7.27 17.31 -14.80
N ASN A 110 -8.39 17.18 -15.52
CA ASN A 110 -9.16 18.30 -16.02
C ASN A 110 -10.41 18.50 -15.15
N LEU A 111 -10.46 19.59 -14.37
CA LEU A 111 -11.60 19.89 -13.50
C LEU A 111 -12.89 20.21 -14.30
N SER A 112 -12.77 20.50 -15.60
CA SER A 112 -13.93 20.61 -16.51
C SER A 112 -14.54 19.25 -16.88
N ASP A 113 -13.87 18.14 -16.59
CA ASP A 113 -14.38 16.81 -16.89
C ASP A 113 -15.53 16.46 -15.93
N SER A 114 -16.73 16.88 -16.33
CA SER A 114 -17.95 16.67 -15.54
C SER A 114 -18.29 15.20 -15.34
N THR A 115 -17.64 14.22 -15.98
CA THR A 115 -17.88 12.80 -15.64
C THR A 115 -17.32 12.47 -14.26
N PHE A 116 -16.19 13.06 -13.90
CA PHE A 116 -15.51 12.83 -12.61
C PHE A 116 -15.71 13.98 -11.63
N PHE A 117 -15.55 15.23 -12.09
CA PHE A 117 -15.52 16.43 -11.25
C PHE A 117 -16.86 17.15 -11.27
N LYS A 118 -17.85 16.59 -10.56
CA LYS A 118 -19.18 17.19 -10.46
C LYS A 118 -19.12 18.50 -9.67
N ASN A 119 -19.68 19.57 -10.23
CA ASN A 119 -19.80 20.90 -9.60
C ASN A 119 -18.47 21.53 -9.17
N ALA A 120 -17.37 21.18 -9.84
CA ALA A 120 -16.09 21.84 -9.60
C ALA A 120 -16.23 23.36 -9.88
N LEU A 121 -15.62 24.17 -9.02
CA LEU A 121 -15.63 25.63 -9.18
C LEU A 121 -14.64 26.11 -10.26
N SER A 122 -13.50 25.42 -10.37
CA SER A 122 -12.50 25.67 -11.40
C SER A 122 -12.75 24.77 -12.62
N ASN A 123 -12.36 25.27 -13.78
CA ASN A 123 -12.35 24.56 -15.06
C ASN A 123 -10.90 24.24 -15.52
N ASP A 124 -9.92 24.46 -14.64
CA ASP A 124 -8.51 24.30 -14.97
C ASP A 124 -8.11 22.84 -15.19
N THR A 125 -7.04 22.67 -15.96
CA THR A 125 -6.29 21.42 -16.01
C THR A 125 -5.11 21.52 -15.07
N VAL A 126 -5.04 20.60 -14.10
CA VAL A 126 -4.01 20.57 -13.07
C VAL A 126 -3.06 19.41 -13.32
N THR A 127 -1.76 19.67 -13.21
CA THR A 127 -0.70 18.66 -13.35
C THR A 127 0.11 18.58 -12.07
N VAL A 128 0.28 17.37 -11.54
CA VAL A 128 1.15 17.08 -10.40
C VAL A 128 2.23 16.08 -10.81
N SER A 129 3.45 16.30 -10.33
CA SER A 129 4.59 15.38 -10.57
C SER A 129 5.25 14.97 -9.26
N PRO A 130 4.60 14.10 -8.47
CA PRO A 130 5.14 13.66 -7.19
C PRO A 130 6.39 12.81 -7.37
N LYS A 131 7.28 12.87 -6.37
CA LYS A 131 8.42 11.95 -6.29
C LYS A 131 7.89 10.57 -5.88
N ALA A 132 8.24 9.56 -6.65
CA ALA A 132 7.95 8.17 -6.33
C ALA A 132 9.27 7.38 -6.23
N ASN A 133 9.40 6.59 -5.16
CA ASN A 133 10.62 5.83 -4.89
C ASN A 133 10.40 4.38 -5.32
N PHE A 134 10.69 4.10 -6.59
CA PHE A 134 10.67 2.75 -7.13
C PHE A 134 12.08 2.15 -7.07
N ASN A 135 12.18 0.88 -6.72
CA ASN A 135 13.43 0.14 -6.79
C ASN A 135 13.88 0.02 -8.27
N PRO A 136 15.19 0.14 -8.56
CA PRO A 136 15.71 -0.14 -9.89
C PRO A 136 15.42 -1.58 -10.31
N VAL A 137 15.15 -1.77 -11.60
CA VAL A 137 14.80 -3.06 -12.19
C VAL A 137 15.91 -3.43 -13.17
N PRO A 138 16.51 -4.62 -13.09
CA PRO A 138 17.51 -5.05 -14.05
C PRO A 138 17.02 -4.93 -15.50
N LEU A 139 17.91 -4.57 -16.42
CA LEU A 139 17.55 -4.61 -17.84
C LEU A 139 17.16 -6.04 -18.26
N ASN A 140 16.26 -6.13 -19.24
CA ASN A 140 15.70 -7.39 -19.74
C ASN A 140 14.88 -8.20 -18.72
N THR A 141 14.43 -7.59 -17.62
CA THR A 141 13.41 -8.18 -16.74
C THR A 141 12.20 -7.28 -16.64
N SER A 142 11.04 -7.85 -16.30
CA SER A 142 9.85 -7.08 -15.95
C SER A 142 9.87 -6.73 -14.46
N TYR A 143 9.24 -5.63 -14.07
CA TYR A 143 8.86 -5.35 -12.69
C TYR A 143 7.48 -5.94 -12.40
N SER A 144 7.32 -6.60 -11.26
CA SER A 144 6.03 -7.12 -10.77
C SER A 144 5.75 -6.62 -9.36
N CYS A 145 4.54 -6.14 -9.11
CA CYS A 145 4.08 -5.79 -7.76
C CYS A 145 2.57 -6.00 -7.64
N ASN A 146 2.16 -7.01 -6.88
CA ASN A 146 0.76 -7.31 -6.61
C ASN A 146 0.19 -6.43 -5.50
N SER A 147 1.03 -6.11 -4.51
CA SER A 147 0.70 -5.26 -3.38
C SER A 147 0.39 -3.82 -3.81
N GLU A 148 -0.39 -3.12 -2.99
CA GLU A 148 -0.69 -1.71 -3.19
C GLU A 148 0.55 -0.84 -2.95
N TYR A 149 0.73 0.15 -3.81
CA TYR A 149 1.75 1.18 -3.70
C TYR A 149 1.12 2.56 -3.86
N GLN A 150 1.31 3.43 -2.87
CA GLN A 150 0.72 4.76 -2.83
C GLN A 150 1.72 5.85 -3.22
N ILE A 151 1.28 6.78 -4.06
CA ILE A 151 2.03 7.96 -4.48
C ILE A 151 1.20 9.19 -4.15
N THR A 152 1.73 10.06 -3.31
CA THR A 152 1.00 11.23 -2.79
C THR A 152 1.54 12.54 -3.36
N ALA A 153 0.62 13.46 -3.65
CA ALA A 153 0.90 14.85 -4.01
C ALA A 153 -0.11 15.75 -3.28
N PRO A 154 0.06 17.10 -3.29
CA PRO A 154 -0.98 17.98 -2.78
C PRO A 154 -2.33 17.68 -3.43
N GLN A 155 -3.36 17.45 -2.59
CA GLN A 155 -4.74 17.15 -3.00
C GLN A 155 -4.96 15.86 -3.81
N VAL A 156 -3.90 15.08 -4.07
CA VAL A 156 -3.95 13.86 -4.89
C VAL A 156 -3.30 12.70 -4.16
N ASN A 157 -3.97 11.55 -4.15
CA ASN A 157 -3.38 10.27 -3.79
C ASN A 157 -3.60 9.28 -4.94
N MET A 158 -2.55 8.60 -5.38
CA MET A 158 -2.61 7.57 -6.40
C MET A 158 -2.29 6.22 -5.77
N THR A 159 -3.08 5.19 -6.04
CA THR A 159 -2.77 3.82 -5.59
C THR A 159 -2.61 2.92 -6.80
N LEU A 160 -1.46 2.26 -6.90
CA LEU A 160 -1.16 1.28 -7.94
C LEU A 160 -1.15 -0.12 -7.32
N TRP A 161 -1.65 -1.13 -8.02
CA TRP A 161 -1.56 -2.54 -7.60
C TRP A 161 -1.66 -3.47 -8.81
N LYS A 162 -1.31 -4.74 -8.62
CA LYS A 162 -1.24 -5.74 -9.71
C LYS A 162 -0.48 -5.21 -10.93
N VAL A 163 0.66 -4.59 -10.68
CA VAL A 163 1.55 -4.00 -11.69
C VAL A 163 2.44 -5.09 -12.27
N LEU A 164 2.48 -5.18 -13.58
CA LEU A 164 3.50 -5.87 -14.37
C LEU A 164 3.97 -4.92 -15.46
N LEU A 165 5.23 -4.50 -15.42
CA LEU A 165 5.74 -3.44 -16.29
C LEU A 165 7.14 -3.75 -16.78
N GLN A 166 7.41 -3.50 -18.06
CA GLN A 166 8.76 -3.54 -18.60
C GLN A 166 9.01 -2.38 -19.56
N ALA A 167 10.05 -1.61 -19.27
CA ALA A 167 10.57 -0.58 -20.17
C ALA A 167 11.83 -1.09 -20.88
N PHE A 168 12.30 -0.33 -21.89
CA PHE A 168 13.52 -0.64 -22.65
C PHE A 168 13.54 -2.03 -23.29
N ILE A 169 12.40 -2.48 -23.83
CA ILE A 169 12.31 -3.75 -24.58
C ILE A 169 12.98 -3.57 -25.95
N THR A 170 14.04 -4.34 -26.21
CA THR A 170 14.83 -4.24 -27.45
C THR A 170 14.48 -5.33 -28.47
N ASN A 171 14.15 -6.53 -27.99
CA ASN A 171 13.89 -7.71 -28.83
C ASN A 171 12.44 -7.78 -29.33
N GLY A 172 11.60 -6.77 -29.04
CA GLY A 172 10.19 -6.75 -29.41
C GLY A 172 9.29 -7.66 -28.58
N ASN A 173 9.84 -8.39 -27.61
CA ASN A 173 9.11 -9.31 -26.75
C ASN A 173 9.37 -8.99 -25.27
N ARG A 174 8.31 -9.03 -24.46
CA ARG A 174 8.41 -8.91 -23.00
C ARG A 174 9.22 -10.09 -22.43
N SER A 175 10.00 -9.82 -21.40
CA SER A 175 10.67 -10.84 -20.60
C SER A 175 9.65 -11.76 -19.91
N GLU A 176 10.03 -13.04 -19.79
CA GLU A 176 9.36 -14.00 -18.91
C GLU A 176 9.85 -13.89 -17.47
N ASN A 177 11.10 -13.43 -17.27
CA ASN A 177 11.67 -13.15 -15.96
C ASN A 177 11.18 -11.80 -15.43
N TYR A 178 10.91 -11.75 -14.12
CA TYR A 178 10.51 -10.53 -13.43
C TYR A 178 11.20 -10.36 -12.08
N THR A 179 11.28 -9.11 -11.64
CA THR A 179 11.72 -8.68 -10.32
C THR A 179 10.49 -8.28 -9.52
N SER A 180 10.24 -8.97 -8.42
CA SER A 180 9.11 -8.66 -7.52
C SER A 180 9.43 -7.44 -6.65
N CYS A 181 8.42 -6.64 -6.35
CA CYS A 181 8.57 -5.55 -5.39
C CYS A 181 8.78 -6.08 -3.96
N PRO A 182 9.44 -5.31 -3.08
CA PRO A 182 9.68 -5.72 -1.70
C PRO A 182 8.39 -6.00 -0.90
N ALA A 183 7.31 -5.28 -1.20
CA ALA A 183 6.03 -5.44 -0.51
C ALA A 183 5.36 -6.80 -0.73
N ASP A 184 5.66 -7.46 -1.86
CA ASP A 184 5.18 -8.82 -2.16
C ASP A 184 6.00 -9.90 -1.42
N THR A 185 7.12 -9.53 -0.79
CA THR A 185 7.96 -10.49 -0.08
C THR A 185 7.43 -10.67 1.36
N PRO A 186 7.16 -11.90 1.81
CA PRO A 186 6.72 -12.12 3.18
C PRO A 186 7.82 -11.69 4.16
N THR A 187 7.46 -10.83 5.12
CA THR A 187 8.35 -10.48 6.23
C THR A 187 8.66 -11.73 7.05
N PRO A 188 9.93 -12.09 7.28
CA PRO A 188 10.26 -13.20 8.16
C PRO A 188 9.73 -12.89 9.56
N THR A 189 8.89 -13.78 10.10
CA THR A 189 8.43 -13.70 11.50
C THR A 189 9.65 -13.74 12.42
N PRO A 190 9.80 -12.81 13.39
CA PRO A 190 10.89 -12.91 14.35
C PRO A 190 10.74 -14.23 15.13
N THR A 191 11.72 -15.11 15.00
CA THR A 191 11.82 -16.33 15.81
C THR A 191 11.82 -15.92 17.29
N PRO A 192 10.98 -16.50 18.16
CA PRO A 192 11.06 -16.23 19.59
C PRO A 192 12.45 -16.62 20.09
N SER A 193 13.20 -15.64 20.60
CA SER A 193 14.45 -15.89 21.30
C SER A 193 14.13 -16.70 22.55
N VAL A 194 14.50 -17.99 22.56
CA VAL A 194 14.43 -18.82 23.75
C VAL A 194 15.55 -18.38 24.69
N THR A 195 15.22 -17.50 25.65
CA THR A 195 16.09 -17.29 26.81
C THR A 195 15.95 -18.53 27.70
N ASN A 196 16.91 -19.45 27.59
CA ASN A 196 17.03 -20.58 28.51
C ASN A 196 17.41 -20.08 29.91
N THR A 197 16.42 -19.69 30.70
CA THR A 197 16.59 -19.47 32.14
C THR A 197 16.55 -20.84 32.83
N THR A 198 17.71 -21.45 33.05
CA THR A 198 17.80 -22.66 33.89
C THR A 198 17.62 -22.30 35.36
N THR A 199 16.41 -22.50 35.88
CA THR A 199 16.11 -22.48 37.33
C THR A 199 16.52 -23.83 37.93
N PRO A 200 17.41 -23.90 38.95
CA PRO A 200 17.72 -25.15 39.63
C PRO A 200 16.50 -25.70 40.39
N ALA A 201 16.25 -27.01 40.27
CA ALA A 201 15.13 -27.69 40.93
C ALA A 201 15.35 -27.86 42.45
N PRO A 202 14.28 -27.86 43.27
CA PRO A 202 14.38 -28.06 44.72
C PRO A 202 14.73 -29.52 45.06
N VAL A 203 15.73 -29.72 45.92
CA VAL A 203 16.10 -31.03 46.45
C VAL A 203 15.07 -31.45 47.52
N THR A 204 14.38 -32.57 47.30
CA THR A 204 13.44 -33.16 48.25
C THR A 204 14.15 -34.28 49.01
N ASN A 205 14.52 -34.06 50.28
CA ASN A 205 15.02 -35.12 51.16
C ASN A 205 13.92 -35.53 52.15
N THR A 206 13.37 -36.72 51.93
CA THR A 206 12.47 -37.44 52.85
C THR A 206 13.28 -38.34 53.79
N THR A 207 13.25 -38.06 55.09
CA THR A 207 13.52 -39.06 56.14
C THR A 207 12.60 -38.85 57.35
N THR A 208 11.84 -39.91 57.63
CA THR A 208 10.78 -40.17 58.62
C THR A 208 11.24 -40.03 60.09
N PRO A 209 10.35 -39.71 61.07
CA PRO A 209 10.71 -39.12 62.36
C PRO A 209 10.90 -40.14 63.51
N ALA A 210 11.57 -39.71 64.58
CA ALA A 210 11.55 -40.34 65.90
C ALA A 210 10.91 -39.41 66.94
N PRO A 211 10.08 -39.91 67.88
CA PRO A 211 9.25 -39.10 68.76
C PRO A 211 9.92 -38.83 70.11
N VAL A 212 9.83 -37.59 70.63
CA VAL A 212 10.04 -37.34 72.06
C VAL A 212 9.04 -36.29 72.59
N THR A 213 8.39 -36.72 73.65
CA THR A 213 7.35 -36.12 74.49
C THR A 213 7.86 -34.95 75.33
N ASN A 214 7.06 -33.89 75.52
CA ASN A 214 6.58 -33.42 76.85
C ASN A 214 6.13 -31.94 76.86
N THR A 215 4.82 -31.79 77.13
CA THR A 215 4.19 -30.99 78.20
C THR A 215 4.39 -29.46 78.29
N THR A 216 3.25 -28.81 78.62
CA THR A 216 3.03 -27.52 79.31
C THR A 216 2.92 -26.20 78.52
N THR A 217 1.66 -25.87 78.21
CA THR A 217 0.92 -24.58 78.38
C THR A 217 1.38 -23.76 79.63
N PRO A 218 1.14 -22.42 79.81
CA PRO A 218 0.54 -21.35 78.96
C PRO A 218 1.29 -19.97 78.89
N ALA A 219 0.97 -19.21 77.83
CA ALA A 219 0.60 -17.77 77.74
C ALA A 219 1.58 -16.65 78.22
N PRO A 220 1.24 -15.36 78.01
CA PRO A 220 1.77 -14.52 76.92
C PRO A 220 2.60 -13.33 77.43
N VAL A 221 3.52 -12.79 76.61
CA VAL A 221 4.22 -11.54 76.94
C VAL A 221 4.16 -10.53 75.80
N THR A 222 3.68 -9.35 76.21
CA THR A 222 3.36 -8.09 75.56
C THR A 222 4.57 -7.33 74.97
N ASN A 223 4.28 -6.51 73.94
CA ASN A 223 4.94 -5.32 73.35
C ASN A 223 6.33 -4.91 73.90
N THR A 224 7.25 -4.35 73.09
CA THR A 224 7.27 -2.94 72.59
C THR A 224 8.59 -2.78 71.79
N THR A 225 8.68 -2.06 70.66
CA THR A 225 9.40 -0.76 70.48
C THR A 225 9.57 -0.47 68.97
N THR A 226 9.03 0.63 68.45
CA THR A 226 9.68 1.93 68.11
C THR A 226 10.29 1.98 66.68
N PRO A 227 9.79 2.84 65.77
CA PRO A 227 10.39 3.07 64.44
C PRO A 227 11.44 4.19 64.46
N ALA A 228 12.50 4.04 63.66
CA ALA A 228 13.50 5.08 63.37
C ALA A 228 13.21 5.78 62.02
N PRO A 229 13.66 7.05 61.83
CA PRO A 229 13.09 7.99 60.86
C PRO A 229 13.80 8.03 59.50
N VAL A 230 13.04 8.51 58.51
CA VAL A 230 13.40 8.68 57.10
C VAL A 230 14.05 10.05 56.86
N THR A 231 15.09 10.12 56.02
CA THR A 231 15.64 11.39 55.52
C THR A 231 15.77 11.34 54.00
N ASN A 232 15.05 12.24 53.30
CA ASN A 232 15.20 12.53 51.88
C ASN A 232 16.18 13.70 51.67
N THR A 233 17.01 13.64 50.63
CA THR A 233 17.78 14.78 50.13
C THR A 233 17.61 14.90 48.62
N THR A 234 17.20 16.10 48.19
CA THR A 234 17.10 16.57 46.81
C THR A 234 18.17 17.64 46.56
N THR A 235 18.85 17.58 45.43
CA THR A 235 19.84 18.58 44.98
C THR A 235 19.44 19.10 43.60
N PRO A 236 19.41 20.43 43.35
CA PRO A 236 19.24 20.99 42.01
C PRO A 236 20.60 21.28 41.32
N ALA A 237 20.61 21.21 39.98
CA ALA A 237 21.74 21.56 39.12
C ALA A 237 21.76 23.06 38.74
N PRO A 238 22.94 23.67 38.47
CA PRO A 238 23.05 25.08 38.11
C PRO A 238 23.10 25.35 36.58
N VAL A 239 22.87 26.63 36.26
CA VAL A 239 22.75 27.31 34.94
C VAL A 239 24.04 27.29 34.13
#